data_AF-A0A085W9N9-F1
#
_entry.id   AF-A0A085W9N9-F1
#
_cell.length_a   1.000
_cell.length_b   1.000
_cell.length_c   1.000
_cell.angle_alpha   90.00
_cell.angle_beta   90.00
_cell.angle_gamma   90.00
#
_symmetry.space_group_name_H-M   'P 1'
#
loop_
_entity.id
_entity.type
_entity.pdbx_description
1 polymer ?
#
loop_
_entity_poly.entity_id
_entity_poly.type
_entity_poly.pdbx_seq_one_letter_code
_entity_poly.pdbx_strand_id
1 'polypeptide(L)'
;MFNLLKIPGAARAISESPPVHRAIPEGTPLEQLRKELLELFAQENSNHHRMGEIYNHIVDQRLAEKAGYKDAPEYFSKHLADLSQSTLSTYGAVARVFSEPVARRFGVTCLQLLLRYKEIADLEVNPAEPGPTPIEVPDEKGVVSTLPFSQCSVEQMRRALQRKPASTKPLPPEVQPS
;
A
#
# COMPACT_ATOMS: atom_id res chain seq x y z
N MET A 1 -12.25 -52.67 -24.97
CA MET A 1 -11.39 -51.54 -25.37
C MET A 1 -12.32 -50.37 -25.69
N PHE A 2 -12.36 -49.37 -24.82
CA PHE A 2 -13.33 -48.25 -24.92
C PHE A 2 -12.80 -47.11 -25.79
N ASN A 3 -13.75 -46.49 -26.47
CA ASN A 3 -13.58 -45.50 -27.51
C ASN A 3 -13.10 -44.13 -27.01
N LEU A 4 -12.41 -43.45 -27.92
CA LEU A 4 -11.84 -42.12 -27.88
C LEU A 4 -12.94 -41.03 -27.80
N LEU A 5 -12.88 -40.14 -26.81
CA LEU A 5 -13.51 -38.81 -26.87
C LEU A 5 -12.53 -37.77 -26.32
N LYS A 6 -11.84 -37.09 -27.24
CA LYS A 6 -11.07 -35.88 -26.99
C LYS A 6 -12.04 -34.71 -26.79
N ILE A 7 -11.97 -34.06 -25.63
CA ILE A 7 -12.53 -32.71 -25.44
C ILE A 7 -11.33 -31.76 -25.41
N PRO A 8 -11.13 -30.89 -26.41
CA PRO A 8 -10.12 -29.84 -26.31
C PRO A 8 -10.68 -28.75 -25.39
N GLY A 9 -10.19 -28.72 -24.15
CA GLY A 9 -10.36 -27.59 -23.25
C GLY A 9 -9.62 -26.39 -23.82
N ALA A 10 -10.38 -25.45 -24.38
CA ALA A 10 -9.87 -24.15 -24.78
C ALA A 10 -9.45 -23.39 -23.51
N ALA A 11 -8.16 -23.46 -23.18
CA ALA A 11 -7.55 -22.50 -22.26
C ALA A 11 -7.68 -21.13 -22.92
N ARG A 12 -8.67 -20.34 -22.46
CA ARG A 12 -8.70 -18.90 -22.70
C ARG A 12 -7.42 -18.34 -22.12
N ALA A 13 -6.47 -18.03 -23.00
CA ALA A 13 -5.36 -17.15 -22.68
C ALA A 13 -5.98 -15.80 -22.29
N ILE A 14 -6.07 -15.55 -20.99
CA ILE A 14 -6.27 -14.20 -20.49
C ILE A 14 -4.98 -13.49 -20.88
N SER A 15 -5.05 -12.68 -21.93
CA SER A 15 -3.97 -11.77 -22.29
C SER A 15 -3.95 -10.68 -21.22
N GLU A 16 -3.39 -10.99 -20.06
CA GLU A 16 -2.96 -9.99 -19.09
C GLU A 16 -1.82 -9.24 -19.76
N SER A 17 -2.17 -8.18 -20.47
CA SER A 17 -1.19 -7.18 -20.89
C SER A 17 -0.51 -6.72 -19.60
N PRO A 18 0.83 -6.79 -19.49
CA PRO A 18 1.52 -6.31 -18.31
C PRO A 18 1.10 -4.84 -18.09
N PRO A 19 0.79 -4.43 -16.86
CA PRO A 19 0.52 -3.03 -16.59
C PRO A 19 1.75 -2.22 -17.01
N VAL A 20 1.60 -1.44 -18.07
CA VAL A 20 2.62 -0.50 -18.47
C VAL A 20 2.62 0.56 -17.38
N HIS A 21 3.70 0.58 -16.58
CA HIS A 21 3.95 1.61 -15.57
C HIS A 21 3.91 2.97 -16.31
N ARG A 22 2.78 3.66 -16.24
CA ARG A 22 2.57 4.88 -17.01
C ARG A 22 2.88 6.07 -16.14
N ALA A 23 4.10 6.60 -16.26
CA ALA A 23 4.44 7.88 -15.64
C ALA A 23 3.35 8.92 -15.98
N ILE A 24 2.94 9.71 -14.98
CA ILE A 24 2.00 10.81 -15.19
C ILE A 24 2.76 11.89 -15.96
N PRO A 25 2.37 12.23 -17.21
CA PRO A 25 3.07 13.25 -17.97
C PRO A 25 3.07 14.59 -17.24
N GLU A 26 4.18 15.33 -17.33
CA GLU A 26 4.21 16.71 -16.82
C GLU A 26 3.14 17.56 -17.51
N GLY A 27 2.52 18.45 -16.73
CA GLY A 27 1.44 19.31 -17.24
C GLY A 27 0.10 18.61 -17.44
N THR A 28 -0.06 17.35 -17.01
CA THR A 28 -1.38 16.70 -17.03
C THR A 28 -2.40 17.53 -16.23
N PRO A 29 -3.54 17.94 -16.84
CA PRO A 29 -4.52 18.78 -16.17
C PRO A 29 -5.16 18.11 -14.96
N LEU A 30 -5.45 18.91 -13.93
CA LEU A 30 -6.12 18.44 -12.69
C LEU A 30 -7.44 17.70 -12.98
N GLU A 31 -8.24 18.20 -13.92
CA GLU A 31 -9.50 17.58 -14.31
C GLU A 31 -9.32 16.20 -14.95
N GLN A 32 -8.24 16.01 -15.72
CA GLN A 32 -7.93 14.72 -16.33
C GLN A 32 -7.52 13.72 -15.26
N LEU A 33 -6.68 14.13 -14.30
CA LEU A 33 -6.27 13.28 -13.18
C LEU A 33 -7.45 12.90 -12.29
N ARG A 34 -8.40 13.82 -12.07
CA ARG A 34 -9.66 13.52 -11.37
C ARG A 34 -10.49 12.47 -12.09
N LYS A 35 -10.66 12.62 -13.40
CA LYS A 35 -11.38 11.65 -14.21
C LYS A 35 -10.72 10.27 -14.12
N GLU A 36 -9.39 10.20 -14.24
CA GLU A 36 -8.63 8.95 -14.10
C GLU A 36 -8.83 8.34 -12.69
N LEU A 37 -8.79 9.14 -11.62
CA LEU A 37 -9.07 8.64 -10.26
C LEU A 37 -10.46 8.01 -10.13
N LEU A 38 -11.48 8.63 -10.70
CA LEU A 38 -12.86 8.11 -10.67
C LEU A 38 -13.01 6.84 -11.50
N GLU A 39 -12.38 6.78 -12.66
CA GLU A 39 -12.36 5.58 -13.51
C GLU A 39 -11.65 4.41 -12.82
N LEU A 40 -10.51 4.67 -12.18
CA LEU A 40 -9.78 3.66 -11.41
C LEU A 40 -10.56 3.19 -10.19
N PHE A 41 -11.28 4.09 -9.51
CA PHE A 41 -12.14 3.76 -8.38
C PHE A 41 -13.34 2.88 -8.80
N ALA A 42 -13.92 3.15 -9.97
CA ALA A 42 -15.03 2.38 -10.52
C ALA A 42 -14.65 0.95 -10.95
N GLN A 43 -13.37 0.68 -11.22
CA GLN A 43 -12.86 -0.65 -11.60
C GLN A 43 -12.64 -1.60 -10.41
N GLU A 44 -13.07 -1.21 -9.22
CA GLU A 44 -12.91 -1.95 -7.96
C GLU A 44 -11.43 -2.26 -7.62
N ASN A 45 -11.21 -2.93 -6.48
CA ASN A 45 -10.06 -2.84 -5.56
C ASN A 45 -8.62 -3.17 -6.05
N SER A 46 -8.33 -3.10 -7.34
CA SER A 46 -7.00 -3.43 -7.91
C SER A 46 -6.10 -2.21 -8.16
N ASN A 47 -6.67 -1.01 -8.25
CA ASN A 47 -5.95 0.19 -8.73
C ASN A 47 -5.42 1.11 -7.63
N HIS A 48 -5.40 0.67 -6.37
CA HIS A 48 -5.12 1.54 -5.23
C HIS A 48 -3.74 2.20 -5.31
N HIS A 49 -2.70 1.47 -5.72
CA HIS A 49 -1.35 2.06 -5.87
C HIS A 49 -1.33 3.19 -6.88
N ARG A 50 -1.92 2.96 -8.07
CA ARG A 50 -2.03 3.98 -9.12
C ARG A 50 -2.83 5.21 -8.67
N MET A 51 -3.92 5.00 -7.94
CA MET A 51 -4.67 6.11 -7.33
C MET A 51 -3.80 6.90 -6.35
N GLY A 52 -2.91 6.23 -5.61
CA GLY A 52 -1.90 6.85 -4.76
C GLY A 52 -0.89 7.70 -5.53
N GLU A 53 -0.40 7.23 -6.68
CA GLU A 53 0.49 8.00 -7.55
C GLU A 53 -0.16 9.29 -8.04
N ILE A 54 -1.42 9.22 -8.49
CA ILE A 54 -2.17 10.39 -8.96
C ILE A 54 -2.41 11.37 -7.81
N TYR A 55 -2.80 10.86 -6.64
CA TYR A 55 -2.94 11.68 -5.44
C TYR A 55 -1.65 12.43 -5.10
N ASN A 56 -0.51 11.72 -5.06
CA ASN A 56 0.78 12.33 -4.78
C ASN A 56 1.13 13.38 -5.83
N HIS A 57 0.89 13.12 -7.11
CA HIS A 57 1.16 14.09 -8.17
C HIS A 57 0.34 15.38 -8.00
N ILE A 58 -0.97 15.27 -7.69
CA ILE A 58 -1.82 16.44 -7.44
C ILE A 58 -1.29 17.28 -6.28
N VAL A 59 -0.91 16.63 -5.18
CA VAL A 59 -0.41 17.28 -3.96
C VAL A 59 0.97 17.90 -4.20
N ASP A 60 1.93 17.15 -4.71
CA ASP A 60 3.32 17.57 -4.88
C ASP A 60 3.43 18.71 -5.90
N GLN A 61 2.59 18.71 -6.94
CA GLN A 61 2.54 19.76 -7.94
C GLN A 61 1.61 20.92 -7.58
N ARG A 62 0.93 20.87 -6.41
CA ARG A 62 -0.01 21.89 -5.94
C ARG A 62 -1.07 22.24 -6.99
N LEU A 63 -1.58 21.21 -7.69
CA LEU A 63 -2.47 21.41 -8.83
C LEU A 63 -3.81 22.02 -8.43
N ALA A 64 -4.32 21.66 -7.24
CA ALA A 64 -5.54 22.23 -6.69
C ALA A 64 -5.37 23.75 -6.47
N GLU A 65 -4.27 24.18 -5.86
CA GLU A 65 -4.01 25.60 -5.64
C GLU A 65 -3.81 26.37 -6.94
N LYS A 66 -3.12 25.77 -7.91
CA LYS A 66 -2.98 26.34 -9.26
C LYS A 66 -4.32 26.48 -9.99
N ALA A 67 -5.30 25.65 -9.66
CA ALA A 67 -6.66 25.71 -10.17
C ALA A 67 -7.59 26.64 -9.36
N GLY A 68 -7.08 27.33 -8.34
CA GLY A 68 -7.82 28.33 -7.55
C GLY A 68 -8.51 27.78 -6.30
N TYR A 69 -8.25 26.54 -5.91
CA TYR A 69 -8.68 25.99 -4.62
C TYR A 69 -7.72 26.44 -3.51
N LYS A 70 -8.18 26.43 -2.26
CA LYS A 70 -7.34 26.73 -1.10
C LYS A 70 -6.20 25.74 -0.97
N ASP A 71 -6.52 24.45 -1.08
CA ASP A 71 -5.60 23.33 -0.92
C ASP A 71 -6.17 22.05 -1.57
N ALA A 72 -5.33 21.01 -1.68
CA ALA A 72 -5.74 19.71 -2.19
C ALA A 72 -6.85 19.03 -1.36
N PRO A 73 -6.83 19.04 -0.01
CA PRO A 73 -7.95 18.56 0.80
C PRO A 73 -9.30 19.18 0.44
N GLU A 74 -9.37 20.51 0.29
CA GLU A 74 -10.59 21.21 -0.12
C GLU A 74 -11.06 20.70 -1.48
N TYR A 75 -10.15 20.62 -2.45
CA TYR A 75 -10.46 20.10 -3.79
C TYR A 75 -11.03 18.69 -3.74
N PHE A 76 -10.38 17.76 -3.03
CA PHE A 76 -10.85 16.38 -2.94
C PHE A 76 -12.21 16.29 -2.25
N SER A 77 -12.44 17.05 -1.16
CA SER A 77 -13.73 17.06 -0.47
C SER A 77 -14.89 17.54 -1.36
N LYS A 78 -14.64 18.50 -2.25
CA LYS A 78 -15.64 19.04 -3.18
C LYS A 78 -15.91 18.14 -4.39
N HIS A 79 -14.89 17.43 -4.87
CA HIS A 79 -14.95 16.77 -6.17
C HIS A 79 -14.92 15.24 -6.14
N LEU A 80 -14.53 14.64 -5.02
CA LEU A 80 -14.39 13.19 -4.82
C LEU A 80 -15.06 12.76 -3.52
N ALA A 81 -16.28 13.24 -3.23
CA ALA A 81 -16.95 12.97 -1.95
C ALA A 81 -17.12 11.47 -1.63
N ASP A 82 -17.32 10.62 -2.66
CA ASP A 82 -17.45 9.17 -2.51
C ASP A 82 -16.11 8.46 -2.22
N LEU A 83 -14.99 9.14 -2.50
CA LEU A 83 -13.64 8.63 -2.31
C LEU A 83 -12.94 9.45 -1.23
N SER A 84 -12.91 8.91 -0.01
CA SER A 84 -12.38 9.65 1.13
C SER A 84 -10.92 10.09 0.91
N GLN A 85 -10.62 11.32 1.32
CA GLN A 85 -9.25 11.86 1.29
C GLN A 85 -8.28 11.00 2.12
N SER A 86 -8.74 10.45 3.25
CA SER A 86 -7.91 9.59 4.11
C SER A 86 -7.54 8.28 3.41
N THR A 87 -8.45 7.71 2.62
CA THR A 87 -8.16 6.56 1.74
C THR A 87 -7.10 6.92 0.71
N LEU A 88 -7.27 8.03 -0.02
CA LEU A 88 -6.29 8.49 -1.02
C LEU A 88 -4.92 8.78 -0.42
N SER A 89 -4.88 9.40 0.76
CA SER A 89 -3.65 9.66 1.50
C SER A 89 -2.94 8.35 1.89
N THR A 90 -3.69 7.33 2.32
CA THR A 90 -3.16 6.00 2.60
C THR A 90 -2.53 5.38 1.35
N TYR A 91 -3.22 5.45 0.21
CA TYR A 91 -2.69 4.95 -1.05
C TYR A 91 -1.44 5.73 -1.49
N GLY A 92 -1.45 7.05 -1.32
CA GLY A 92 -0.31 7.91 -1.58
C GLY A 92 0.92 7.53 -0.74
N ALA A 93 0.75 7.28 0.56
CA ALA A 93 1.82 6.86 1.44
C ALA A 93 2.47 5.53 0.98
N VAL A 94 1.65 4.54 0.61
CA VAL A 94 2.15 3.28 0.06
C VAL A 94 2.87 3.50 -1.27
N ALA A 95 2.30 4.31 -2.17
CA ALA A 95 2.88 4.57 -3.49
C ALA A 95 4.19 5.36 -3.45
N ARG A 96 4.47 6.12 -2.39
CA ARG A 96 5.77 6.80 -2.20
C ARG A 96 6.91 5.84 -1.85
N VAL A 97 6.58 4.69 -1.27
CA VAL A 97 7.59 3.76 -0.73
C VAL A 97 7.72 2.51 -1.58
N PHE A 98 6.58 1.92 -1.96
CA PHE A 98 6.55 0.64 -2.65
C PHE A 98 6.19 0.82 -4.12
N SER A 99 6.76 -0.03 -4.98
CA SER A 99 6.39 -0.09 -6.39
C SER A 99 5.03 -0.76 -6.58
N GLU A 100 4.43 -0.57 -7.76
CA GLU A 100 3.14 -1.19 -8.09
C GLU A 100 3.17 -2.73 -7.99
N PRO A 101 4.20 -3.45 -8.49
CA PRO A 101 4.27 -4.91 -8.32
C PRO A 101 4.29 -5.35 -6.86
N VAL A 102 4.96 -4.61 -5.97
CA VAL A 102 4.98 -4.89 -4.53
C VAL A 102 3.60 -4.64 -3.92
N ALA A 103 2.95 -3.53 -4.29
CA ALA A 103 1.60 -3.22 -3.85
C ALA A 103 0.56 -4.25 -4.32
N ARG A 104 0.68 -4.76 -5.55
CA ARG A 104 -0.15 -5.87 -6.05
C ARG A 104 0.08 -7.16 -5.28
N ARG A 105 1.33 -7.47 -4.93
CA ARG A 105 1.68 -8.71 -4.23
C ARG A 105 1.17 -8.75 -2.79
N PHE A 106 1.28 -7.64 -2.05
CA PHE A 106 0.97 -7.61 -0.61
C PHE A 106 -0.32 -6.87 -0.26
N GLY A 107 -0.87 -6.09 -1.19
CA GLY A 107 -2.02 -5.22 -0.96
C GLY A 107 -1.65 -3.94 -0.20
N VAL A 108 -2.27 -2.82 -0.59
CA VAL A 108 -2.00 -1.50 0.01
C VAL A 108 -2.33 -1.45 1.51
N THR A 109 -3.38 -2.14 1.96
CA THR A 109 -3.75 -2.18 3.37
C THR A 109 -2.66 -2.83 4.22
N CYS A 110 -2.11 -3.96 3.77
CA CYS A 110 -1.07 -4.66 4.51
C CYS A 110 0.23 -3.86 4.53
N LEU A 111 0.61 -3.26 3.39
CA LEU A 111 1.78 -2.38 3.29
C LEU A 111 1.64 -1.12 4.14
N GLN A 112 0.44 -0.55 4.25
CA GLN A 112 0.22 0.58 5.15
C GLN A 112 0.42 0.20 6.62
N LEU A 113 -0.01 -1.00 7.02
CA LEU A 113 0.25 -1.49 8.38
C LEU A 113 1.74 -1.72 8.62
N LEU A 114 2.48 -2.19 7.60
CA LEU A 114 3.93 -2.30 7.66
C LEU A 114 4.62 -0.93 7.84
N LEU A 115 4.16 0.11 7.12
CA LEU A 115 4.67 1.48 7.29
C LEU A 115 4.40 2.06 8.67
N ARG A 116 3.30 1.66 9.33
CA ARG A 116 3.07 2.06 10.73
C ARG A 116 3.93 1.25 11.68
N TYR A 117 4.10 -0.04 11.39
CA TYR A 117 4.86 -0.94 12.26
C TYR A 117 6.34 -0.54 12.29
N LYS A 118 6.90 -0.14 11.14
CA LYS A 118 8.29 0.35 11.06
C LYS A 118 8.54 1.57 11.94
N GLU A 119 7.57 2.49 12.02
CA GLU A 119 7.70 3.72 12.82
C GLU A 119 7.67 3.41 14.33
N ILE A 120 6.82 2.47 14.75
CA ILE A 120 6.67 2.13 16.16
C ILE A 120 7.80 1.22 16.64
N ALA A 121 8.25 0.29 15.79
CA ALA A 121 9.33 -0.65 16.11
C ALA A 121 10.74 -0.12 15.82
N ASP A 122 10.85 1.08 15.21
CA ASP A 122 12.11 1.67 14.75
C ASP A 122 12.91 0.70 13.86
N LEU A 123 12.24 0.20 12.80
CA LEU A 123 12.75 -0.86 11.94
C LEU A 123 12.97 -0.38 10.50
N GLU A 124 14.01 -0.88 9.84
CA GLU A 124 14.27 -0.62 8.42
C GLU A 124 13.56 -1.64 7.52
N VAL A 125 12.75 -1.14 6.58
CA VAL A 125 12.03 -1.97 5.60
C VAL A 125 12.69 -1.84 4.25
N ASN A 126 13.08 -2.95 3.62
CA ASN A 126 13.47 -2.95 2.21
C ASN A 126 12.22 -2.75 1.33
N PRO A 127 12.07 -1.64 0.59
CA PRO A 127 10.87 -1.40 -0.20
C PRO A 127 10.74 -2.29 -1.44
N ALA A 128 11.85 -2.79 -1.98
CA ALA A 128 11.83 -3.71 -3.11
C ALA A 128 11.41 -5.13 -2.67
N GLU A 129 11.80 -5.52 -1.45
CA GLU A 129 11.54 -6.85 -0.90
C GLU A 129 11.06 -6.74 0.56
N PRO A 130 9.83 -6.28 0.83
CA PRO A 130 9.34 -6.12 2.20
C PRO A 130 9.01 -7.45 2.87
N GLY A 131 8.87 -8.54 2.10
CA GLY A 131 8.41 -9.85 2.57
C GLY A 131 9.20 -10.47 3.75
N PRO A 132 10.54 -10.41 3.77
CA PRO A 132 11.35 -10.94 4.87
C PRO A 132 11.34 -10.11 6.15
N THR A 133 10.73 -8.92 6.16
CA THR A 133 10.74 -8.02 7.33
C THR A 133 10.21 -8.74 8.57
N PRO A 134 10.96 -8.81 9.69
CA PRO A 134 10.52 -9.51 10.89
C PRO A 134 9.44 -8.71 11.61
N ILE A 135 8.32 -9.37 11.93
CA ILE A 135 7.18 -8.82 12.66
C ILE A 135 6.96 -9.62 13.95
N GLU A 136 6.92 -8.92 15.07
CA GLU A 136 6.48 -9.49 16.35
C GLU A 136 4.95 -9.59 16.37
N VAL A 137 4.44 -10.81 16.22
CA VAL A 137 3.01 -11.09 16.18
C VAL A 137 2.58 -11.80 17.46
N PRO A 138 1.73 -11.17 18.29
CA PRO A 138 1.10 -11.84 19.42
C PRO A 138 -0.02 -12.78 18.94
N ASP A 139 -0.06 -13.99 19.51
CA ASP A 139 -1.18 -14.89 19.39
C ASP A 139 -2.38 -14.44 20.26
N GLU A 140 -3.47 -15.22 20.26
CA GLU A 140 -4.68 -14.91 21.05
C GLU A 140 -4.44 -14.94 22.57
N LYS A 141 -3.37 -15.62 23.01
CA LYS A 141 -2.98 -15.73 24.42
C LYS A 141 -1.92 -14.69 24.80
N GLY A 142 -1.53 -13.81 23.88
CA GLY A 142 -0.52 -12.78 24.07
C GLY A 142 0.93 -13.29 23.98
N VAL A 143 1.14 -14.55 23.61
CA VAL A 143 2.48 -15.11 23.34
C VAL A 143 2.99 -14.55 22.03
N VAL A 144 4.19 -14.00 22.04
CA VAL A 144 4.80 -13.34 20.88
C VAL A 144 5.61 -14.34 20.07
N SER A 145 5.43 -14.31 18.76
CA SER A 145 6.25 -15.02 17.78
C SER A 145 6.75 -14.04 16.74
N THR A 146 7.96 -14.26 16.22
CA THR A 146 8.50 -13.48 15.10
C THR A 146 8.19 -14.19 13.80
N LEU A 147 7.48 -13.51 12.90
CA LEU A 147 7.14 -14.01 11.56
C LEU A 147 7.65 -13.04 10.50
N PRO A 148 8.03 -13.50 9.29
CA PRO A 148 8.28 -12.60 8.19
C PRO A 148 6.96 -11.94 7.74
N PHE A 149 6.99 -10.67 7.36
CA PHE A 149 5.84 -9.88 6.92
C PHE A 149 5.00 -10.59 5.84
N SER A 150 5.67 -11.29 4.92
CA SER A 150 5.02 -12.08 3.87
C SER A 150 4.12 -13.22 4.38
N GLN A 151 4.26 -13.63 5.63
CA GLN A 151 3.43 -14.64 6.29
C GLN A 151 2.41 -14.01 7.26
N CYS A 152 2.41 -12.69 7.42
CA CYS A 152 1.48 -12.00 8.31
C CYS A 152 0.17 -11.67 7.58
N SER A 153 -0.94 -12.08 8.16
CA SER A 153 -2.27 -11.58 7.77
C SER A 153 -2.48 -10.15 8.25
N VAL A 154 -3.49 -9.48 7.66
CA VAL A 154 -3.89 -8.12 8.07
C VAL A 154 -4.25 -8.06 9.56
N GLU A 155 -4.94 -9.08 10.09
CA GLU A 155 -5.30 -9.15 11.52
C GLU A 155 -4.07 -9.33 12.41
N GLN A 156 -3.09 -10.13 11.98
CA GLN A 156 -1.82 -10.27 12.71
C GLN A 156 -1.05 -8.95 12.75
N MET A 157 -0.99 -8.22 11.63
CA MET A 157 -0.37 -6.88 11.58
C MET A 157 -1.10 -5.87 12.47
N ARG A 158 -2.45 -5.90 12.50
CA ARG A 158 -3.24 -5.03 13.40
C ARG A 158 -2.93 -5.34 14.87
N ARG A 159 -2.86 -6.62 15.25
CA ARG A 159 -2.48 -7.02 16.62
C ARG A 159 -1.06 -6.60 16.96
N ALA A 160 -0.12 -6.75 16.03
CA ALA A 160 1.27 -6.32 16.22
C ALA A 160 1.37 -4.80 16.51
N LEU A 161 0.52 -3.98 15.89
CA LEU A 161 0.45 -2.53 16.11
C LEU A 161 -0.24 -2.11 17.42
N GLN A 162 -1.18 -2.92 17.92
CA GLN A 162 -1.86 -2.64 19.19
C GLN A 162 -0.92 -2.82 20.39
N ARG A 163 0.07 -3.70 20.26
CA ARG A 163 1.18 -3.79 21.20
C ARG A 163 2.21 -2.72 20.84
N LYS A 164 2.82 -2.07 21.83
CA LYS A 164 4.08 -1.37 21.58
C LYS A 164 5.16 -2.44 21.40
N PRO A 165 5.69 -2.69 20.20
CA PRO A 165 6.86 -3.54 20.02
C PRO A 165 7.98 -3.08 20.95
N ALA A 166 8.76 -4.03 21.46
CA ALA A 166 9.93 -3.68 22.26
C ALA A 166 10.89 -2.93 21.34
N SER A 167 11.14 -1.64 21.62
CA SER A 167 12.13 -0.88 20.89
C SER A 167 13.46 -1.62 20.98
N THR A 168 14.06 -1.95 19.84
CA THR A 168 15.31 -2.73 19.74
C THR A 168 16.54 -1.92 20.15
N LYS A 169 16.38 -0.69 20.68
CA LYS A 169 17.49 0.09 21.19
C LYS A 169 18.10 -0.64 22.40
N PRO A 170 19.34 -1.15 22.30
CA PRO A 170 19.95 -1.82 23.44
C PRO A 170 20.10 -0.83 24.58
N LEU A 171 19.66 -1.23 25.78
CA LEU A 171 19.91 -0.48 27.00
C LEU A 171 21.44 -0.33 27.15
N PRO A 172 21.97 0.88 27.47
CA PRO A 172 23.39 1.03 27.74
C PRO A 172 23.79 0.10 28.90
N PRO A 173 24.96 -0.56 28.81
CA PRO A 173 25.38 -1.52 29.82
C PRO A 173 25.45 -0.84 31.20
N GLU A 174 24.81 -1.48 32.17
CA GLU A 174 24.79 -1.08 33.57
C GLU A 174 26.24 -1.11 34.08
N VAL A 175 26.81 0.07 34.30
CA VAL A 175 28.16 0.20 34.88
C VAL A 175 28.07 -0.29 36.32
N GLN A 176 28.53 -1.51 36.59
CA GLN A 176 28.68 -2.01 37.95
C GLN A 176 29.74 -1.16 38.67
N PRO A 177 29.39 -0.47 39.77
CA PRO A 177 30.39 0.21 40.58
C PRO A 177 31.23 -0.83 41.33
N SER A 178 32.55 -0.66 41.25
CA SER A 178 33.56 -1.45 41.97
C SER A 178 33.57 -1.15 43.47
#